data_AF-A0A4U5NI74-F1
#
_entry.id   AF-A0A4U5NI74-F1
#
_cell.length_a   1.000
_cell.length_b   1.000
_cell.length_c   1.000
_cell.angle_alpha   90.00
_cell.angle_beta   90.00
_cell.angle_gamma   90.00
#
_symmetry.space_group_name_H-M   'P 1'
#
loop_
_entity.id
_entity.type
_entity.pdbx_description
1 polymer ?
#
loop_
_entity_poly.entity_id
_entity_poly.type
_entity_poly.pdbx_seq_one_letter_code
_entity_poly.pdbx_strand_id
1 'polypeptide(L)' 'MDFIKEMKIDFIAHDDIPYPVQGETKDVYQKFRDSQMFVATKRSDGVSTTDIVGRILEDIDTFLIRNAGRGISNKNASNA' A
#
# COMPACT_ATOMS: atom_id res chain seq x y z
N MET A 1 22.81 -2.85 -10.35
CA MET A 1 23.24 -3.84 -9.35
C MET A 1 24.12 -3.21 -8.27
N ASP A 2 24.60 -1.98 -8.46
CA ASP A 2 25.60 -1.38 -7.57
C ASP A 2 25.09 -1.21 -6.13
N PHE A 3 23.87 -0.70 -5.94
CA PHE A 3 23.25 -0.60 -4.62
C PHE A 3 23.18 -1.95 -3.88
N ILE A 4 22.83 -3.03 -4.58
CA ILE A 4 22.71 -4.38 -3.99
C ILE A 4 24.09 -4.87 -3.51
N LYS A 5 25.14 -4.61 -4.29
CA LYS A 5 26.52 -4.98 -3.94
C LYS A 5 27.06 -4.14 -2.78
N GLU A 6 26.84 -2.82 -2.84
CA GLU A 6 27.28 -1.87 -1.81
C GLU A 6 26.64 -2.19 -0.45
N MET A 7 25.34 -2.46 -0.45
CA MET A 7 24.57 -2.81 0.74
C MET A 7 24.77 -4.27 1.19
N LYS A 8 25.55 -5.07 0.46
CA LYS A 8 25.78 -6.51 0.73
C LYS A 8 24.47 -7.29 0.89
N ILE A 9 23.53 -7.08 -0.03
CA ILE A 9 22.22 -7.73 0.00
C ILE A 9 22.33 -9.10 -0.67
N ASP A 10 22.06 -10.15 0.09
CA ASP A 10 22.04 -11.54 -0.41
C ASP A 10 20.71 -11.88 -1.10
N PHE A 11 19.59 -11.45 -0.52
CA PHE A 11 18.24 -11.77 -0.98
C PHE A 11 17.29 -10.57 -0.94
N ILE A 12 16.31 -10.56 -1.83
CA ILE A 12 15.23 -9.58 -1.88
C ILE A 12 13.92 -10.33 -1.63
N ALA A 13 13.17 -9.91 -0.61
CA ALA A 13 11.89 -10.51 -0.26
C ALA A 13 10.71 -9.56 -0.54
N HIS A 14 9.78 -9.98 -1.38
CA HIS A 14 8.54 -9.26 -1.71
C HIS A 14 7.45 -10.25 -2.15
N ASP A 15 6.19 -9.81 -2.22
CA ASP A 15 5.13 -10.65 -2.79
C ASP A 15 5.42 -11.02 -4.25
N ASP A 16 4.87 -12.16 -4.69
CA ASP A 16 5.19 -12.76 -5.99
C ASP A 16 4.51 -12.08 -7.20
N ILE A 17 3.72 -11.03 -6.95
CA ILE A 17 2.96 -10.35 -8.01
C ILE A 17 3.95 -9.45 -8.79
N PRO A 18 3.96 -9.51 -10.14
CA PRO A 18 4.76 -8.60 -10.94
C PRO A 18 4.50 -7.13 -10.57
N TYR A 19 5.56 -6.36 -10.37
CA TYR A 19 5.44 -4.95 -9.97
C TYR A 19 5.80 -4.04 -11.16
N PRO A 20 4.81 -3.62 -11.98
CA PRO A 20 5.06 -2.86 -13.18
C PRO A 20 5.37 -1.39 -12.87
N VAL A 21 6.21 -0.79 -13.70
CA VAL A 21 6.41 0.66 -13.77
C VAL A 21 6.07 1.11 -15.19
N GLN A 22 5.06 1.97 -15.29
CA GLN A 22 4.52 2.40 -16.58
C GLN A 22 5.59 3.03 -17.47
N GLY A 23 5.72 2.50 -18.69
CA GLY A 23 6.71 3.00 -19.66
C GLY A 23 8.13 2.48 -19.46
N GLU A 24 8.40 1.68 -18.42
CA GLU A 24 9.75 1.22 -18.09
C GLU A 24 9.86 -0.32 -18.05
N THR A 25 9.07 -0.99 -17.22
CA THR A 25 9.16 -2.45 -17.05
C THR A 25 7.84 -3.07 -16.62
N LYS A 26 7.63 -4.33 -17.02
CA LYS A 26 6.49 -5.16 -16.58
C LYS A 26 6.67 -5.70 -15.16
N ASP A 27 7.92 -5.85 -14.70
CA ASP A 27 8.27 -6.21 -13.33
C ASP A 27 9.65 -5.64 -12.99
N VAL A 28 9.73 -4.79 -11.97
CA VAL A 28 11.02 -4.26 -11.48
C VAL A 28 11.91 -5.34 -10.84
N TYR A 29 11.30 -6.45 -10.38
CA TYR A 29 12.00 -7.54 -9.71
C TYR A 29 12.53 -8.61 -10.66
N GLN A 30 12.18 -8.59 -11.95
CA GLN A 30 12.52 -9.64 -12.92
C GLN A 30 14.01 -10.01 -12.90
N LYS A 31 14.90 -9.01 -12.94
CA LYS A 31 16.36 -9.21 -12.93
C LYS A 31 16.89 -9.93 -11.68
N PHE A 32 16.18 -9.83 -10.56
CA PHE A 32 16.53 -10.49 -9.30
C PHE A 32 15.94 -11.89 -9.20
N ARG A 33 14.80 -12.13 -9.85
CA ARG A 33 14.23 -13.47 -10.05
C ARG A 33 15.16 -14.30 -10.93
N ASP A 34 15.61 -13.73 -12.06
CA ASP A 34 16.52 -14.36 -13.01
C ASP A 34 17.87 -14.72 -12.37
N SER A 35 18.33 -13.92 -11.40
CA SER A 35 19.57 -14.16 -10.66
C SER A 35 19.40 -15.04 -9.41
N GLN A 36 18.23 -15.66 -9.22
CA GLN A 36 17.89 -16.49 -8.05
C GLN A 36 18.07 -15.77 -6.69
N MET A 37 17.97 -14.45 -6.66
CA MET A 37 18.08 -13.63 -5.44
C MET A 37 16.71 -13.24 -4.87
N PHE A 38 15.63 -13.51 -5.58
CA PHE A 38 14.28 -13.15 -5.17
C PHE A 38 13.63 -14.25 -4.32
N VAL A 39 13.09 -13.87 -3.16
CA VAL A 39 12.37 -14.74 -2.23
C VAL A 39 10.91 -14.27 -2.14
N ALA A 40 10.00 -15.04 -2.73
CA ALA A 40 8.58 -14.71 -2.72
C ALA A 40 7.99 -14.82 -1.30
N THR A 41 7.31 -13.77 -0.85
CA THR A 41 6.52 -13.77 0.40
C THR A 41 5.03 -13.87 0.11
N LYS A 42 4.25 -14.21 1.13
CA LYS A 42 2.78 -14.27 1.05
C LYS A 42 2.19 -13.01 1.66
N ARG A 43 1.19 -12.45 1.00
CA ARG A 43 0.37 -11.36 1.54
C ARG A 43 -0.46 -11.88 2.71
N SER A 44 -0.78 -10.97 3.63
CA SER A 44 -1.74 -11.25 4.71
C SER A 44 -3.14 -10.92 4.21
N ASP A 45 -4.02 -11.91 4.22
CA ASP A 45 -5.40 -11.73 3.77
C ASP A 45 -6.18 -10.87 4.78
N GLY A 46 -7.10 -10.05 4.26
CA GLY A 46 -7.99 -9.24 5.09
C GLY A 46 -7.37 -7.98 5.72
N VAL A 47 -6.13 -7.62 5.34
CA VAL A 47 -5.51 -6.35 5.75
C VAL A 47 -4.77 -5.69 4.59
N SER A 48 -5.08 -4.41 4.35
CA SER A 48 -4.31 -3.55 3.43
C SER A 48 -4.52 -2.09 3.79
N THR A 49 -3.60 -1.21 3.36
CA THR A 49 -3.76 0.24 3.53
C THR A 49 -5.06 0.75 2.90
N THR A 50 -5.40 0.26 1.69
CA THR A 50 -6.64 0.62 1.00
C THR A 50 -7.87 0.22 1.78
N ASP A 51 -7.90 -0.99 2.32
CA ASP A 51 -9.01 -1.49 3.14
C ASP A 51 -9.17 -0.67 4.43
N ILE A 52 -8.06 -0.35 5.13
CA ILE A 52 -8.11 0.51 6.32
C ILE A 52 -8.64 1.90 5.98
N VAL A 53 -8.16 2.52 4.90
CA VAL A 53 -8.66 3.82 4.44
C VAL A 53 -10.14 3.73 4.06
N GLY A 54 -10.54 2.68 3.34
CA GLY A 54 -11.93 2.44 2.97
C GLY A 54 -12.86 2.42 4.18
N ARG A 55 -12.51 1.66 5.23
CA ARG A 55 -13.28 1.61 6.49
C ARG A 55 -13.39 2.98 7.18
N ILE A 56 -12.30 3.77 7.19
CA ILE A 56 -12.32 5.14 7.75
C ILE A 56 -13.29 6.02 6.96
N LEU A 57 -13.28 5.92 5.63
CA LEU A 57 -14.14 6.72 4.76
C LEU A 57 -15.62 6.31 4.85
N GLU A 58 -15.91 5.02 4.96
CA GLU A 58 -17.28 4.49 5.16
C GLU A 58 -17.92 5.01 6.45
N ASP A 59 -17.12 5.19 7.50
CA ASP A 59 -17.57 5.66 8.81
C ASP A 59 -17.74 7.19 8.89
N ILE A 60 -17.39 7.95 7.83
CA ILE A 60 -17.46 9.42 7.84
C ILE A 60 -18.89 9.90 8.11
N ASP A 61 -19.88 9.38 7.40
CA ASP A 61 -21.27 9.84 7.55
C ASP A 61 -21.80 9.59 8.97
N THR A 62 -21.50 8.41 9.52
CA THR A 62 -21.82 8.05 10.91
C THR A 62 -21.13 8.99 11.89
N PHE A 63 -19.86 9.32 11.65
CA PHE A 63 -19.11 10.26 12.47
C PHE A 63 -19.74 11.66 12.46
N LEU A 64 -20.14 12.16 11.28
CA LEU A 64 -20.76 13.47 11.11
C LEU A 64 -22.13 13.53 11.81
N ILE A 65 -23.01 12.54 11.60
CA ILE A 65 -24.33 12.46 12.23
C ILE A 65 -24.19 12.43 13.76
N ARG A 66 -23.29 11.58 14.27
CA ARG A 66 -23.03 11.43 15.71
C ARG A 66 -22.56 12.73 16.35
N ASN A 67 -21.72 13.50 15.67
CA ASN A 67 -21.20 14.77 16.19
C ASN A 67 -22.21 15.91 16.06
N ALA A 68 -23.02 15.93 15.00
CA ALA A 68 -24.13 16.87 14.87
C ALA A 68 -25.15 16.70 16.02
N GLY A 69 -25.49 15.45 16.37
CA GLY A 69 -26.36 15.15 17.52
C GLY A 69 -25.79 15.59 18.89
N ARG A 70 -24.49 15.88 18.97
CA ARG A 70 -23.81 16.41 20.16
C ARG A 70 -23.70 17.95 20.16
N GLY A 71 -24.27 18.62 19.16
CA GLY A 71 -24.20 20.09 19.03
C GLY A 71 -22.84 20.61 18.57
N ILE A 72 -21.95 19.73 18.09
CA ILE A 72 -20.65 20.13 17.55
C ILE A 72 -20.86 20.51 16.07
N SER A 73 -20.72 21.81 15.76
CA SER A 73 -20.84 22.28 14.38
C SER A 73 -19.56 21.99 13.58
N ASN A 74 -19.73 21.32 12.44
CA ASN A 74 -18.64 21.04 11.50
C ASN A 74 -18.23 22.32 10.79
N LYS A 75 -17.13 22.95 11.20
CA LYS A 75 -16.59 24.15 10.53
C LYS A 75 -15.99 23.89 9.14
N ASN A 76 -15.89 22.63 8.71
CA ASN A 76 -15.23 22.24 7.46
C ASN A 76 -16.13 21.44 6.49
N ALA A 77 -17.46 21.38 6.70
CA ALA A 77 -18.38 20.66 5.81
C ALA A 77 -18.77 21.47 4.54
N SER A 78 -17.91 22.37 4.09
CA SER A 78 -18.03 23.06 2.82
C SER A 78 -16.78 22.73 2.01
N ASN A 79 -16.89 21.73 1.15
CA ASN A 79 -16.03 21.37 0.00
C ASN A 79 -15.92 19.84 -0.10
N ALA A 80 -17.03 19.20 -0.43
CA ALA A 80 -17.09 17.92 -1.11
C ALA A 80 -18.14 18.06 -2.22
#